data_AF-A0A660LMS4-F1
#
_entry.id   AF-A0A660LMS4-F1
#
_cell.length_a   1.000
_cell.length_b   1.000
_cell.length_c   1.000
_cell.angle_alpha   90.00
_cell.angle_beta   90.00
_cell.angle_gamma   90.00
#
_symmetry.space_group_name_H-M   'P 1'
#
loop_
_entity.id
_entity.type
_entity.pdbx_description
1 polymer ?
#
loop_
_entity_poly.entity_id
_entity_poly.type
_entity_poly.pdbx_seq_one_letter_code
_entity_poly.pdbx_strand_id
1 'polypeptide(L)'
;MLAGADTGFAEAALYRSNASGVVYVLCLEALQVGAAALSLGLCYGWGEKVPRWVPRVGGKAIHRRLATTVGGAGALCLYVIVGAYTVRIVGVSTGAWDGWNPMTGMNPGQRAALIAAYTPAIAWPIALTAGLVGYWRRRAPE
;
A
#
# COMPACT_ATOMS: atom_id res chain seq x y z
N MET A 1 3.64 22.52 -7.44
CA MET A 1 4.82 22.38 -8.31
C MET A 1 6.08 22.44 -7.48
N LEU A 2 7.01 21.51 -7.71
CA LEU A 2 8.34 21.49 -7.11
C LEU A 2 9.33 21.59 -8.29
N ALA A 3 10.10 22.68 -8.34
CA ALA A 3 10.99 23.01 -9.47
C ALA A 3 10.31 23.02 -10.86
N GLY A 4 9.07 23.53 -10.95
CA GLY A 4 8.33 23.66 -12.22
C GLY A 4 7.67 22.38 -12.75
N ALA A 5 7.91 21.23 -12.11
CA ALA A 5 7.17 20.01 -12.38
C ALA A 5 5.89 19.96 -11.52
N ASP A 6 4.76 19.60 -12.13
CA ASP A 6 3.56 19.27 -11.38
C ASP A 6 3.79 17.93 -10.67
N THR A 7 4.05 18.00 -9.38
CA THR A 7 4.31 16.85 -8.52
C THR A 7 3.03 16.19 -8.01
N GLY A 8 1.86 16.54 -8.55
CA GLY A 8 0.57 16.04 -8.07
C GLY A 8 0.14 16.66 -6.72
N PHE A 9 0.74 17.79 -6.34
CA PHE A 9 0.25 18.61 -5.23
C PHE A 9 -0.71 19.72 -5.70
N ALA A 10 -1.11 19.71 -6.98
CA ALA A 10 -2.03 20.69 -7.53
C ALA A 10 -3.37 20.69 -6.77
N GLU A 11 -3.90 19.52 -6.40
CA GLU A 11 -5.13 19.43 -5.60
C GLU A 11 -4.90 19.56 -4.09
N ALA A 12 -3.67 19.78 -3.60
CA ALA A 12 -3.41 19.89 -2.16
C ALA A 12 -4.21 21.03 -1.50
N ALA A 13 -4.49 22.11 -2.24
CA ALA A 13 -5.34 23.20 -1.80
C ALA A 13 -6.80 22.78 -1.59
N LEU A 14 -7.29 21.80 -2.38
CA LEU A 14 -8.66 21.28 -2.30
C LEU A 14 -8.88 20.54 -0.97
N TYR A 15 -7.88 19.79 -0.51
CA TYR A 15 -7.96 19.08 0.76
C TYR A 15 -7.64 19.97 1.97
N ARG A 16 -6.75 20.98 1.81
CA ARG A 16 -6.35 21.87 2.91
C ARG A 16 -7.37 22.97 3.20
N SER A 17 -8.18 23.36 2.23
CA SER A 17 -9.19 24.42 2.38
C SER A 17 -10.42 24.00 3.18
N ASN A 18 -10.59 22.71 3.45
CA ASN A 18 -11.73 22.18 4.20
C ASN A 18 -11.28 21.22 5.31
N ALA A 19 -11.83 21.39 6.53
CA ALA A 19 -11.53 20.55 7.68
C ALA A 19 -11.79 19.06 7.41
N SER A 20 -12.84 18.71 6.66
CA SER A 20 -13.13 17.32 6.30
C SER A 20 -12.06 16.73 5.35
N GLY A 21 -11.52 17.53 4.44
CA GLY A 21 -10.43 17.14 3.55
C GLY A 21 -9.15 16.85 4.32
N VAL A 22 -8.82 17.71 5.30
CA VAL A 22 -7.68 17.49 6.20
C VAL A 22 -7.85 16.21 7.01
N VAL A 23 -9.01 16.01 7.64
CA VAL A 23 -9.29 14.80 8.44
C VAL A 23 -9.22 13.54 7.56
N TYR A 24 -9.72 13.60 6.33
CA TYR A 24 -9.65 12.51 5.36
C TYR A 24 -8.20 12.10 5.07
N VAL A 25 -7.34 13.06 4.74
CA VAL A 25 -5.92 12.80 4.45
C VAL A 25 -5.22 12.24 5.69
N LEU A 26 -5.44 12.82 6.88
CA LEU A 26 -4.85 12.32 8.12
C LEU A 26 -5.29 10.88 8.44
N CYS A 27 -6.55 10.54 8.19
CA CYS A 27 -7.05 9.18 8.36
C CYS A 27 -6.37 8.21 7.38
N LEU A 28 -6.16 8.61 6.13
CA LEU A 28 -5.44 7.80 5.14
C LEU A 28 -3.99 7.58 5.55
N GLU A 29 -3.28 8.62 5.98
CA GLU A 29 -1.90 8.53 6.47
C GLU A 29 -1.80 7.60 7.68
N ALA A 30 -2.70 7.76 8.66
CA ALA A 30 -2.76 6.89 9.82
C ALA A 30 -3.03 5.43 9.44
N LEU A 31 -3.94 5.18 8.50
CA LEU A 31 -4.21 3.86 7.96
C LEU A 31 -2.99 3.27 7.24
N GLN A 32 -2.31 4.06 6.43
CA GLN A 32 -1.14 3.62 5.67
C GLN A 32 0.02 3.26 6.60
N VAL A 33 0.35 4.13 7.56
CA VAL A 33 1.39 3.88 8.56
C VAL A 33 1.01 2.68 9.42
N GLY A 34 -0.25 2.57 9.84
CA GLY A 34 -0.75 1.42 10.61
C GLY A 34 -0.62 0.11 9.83
N ALA A 35 -1.03 0.08 8.57
CA ALA A 35 -0.92 -1.08 7.71
C ALA A 35 0.55 -1.48 7.43
N ALA A 36 1.43 -0.49 7.24
CA ALA A 36 2.87 -0.72 7.10
C ALA A 36 3.45 -1.35 8.37
N ALA A 37 3.10 -0.82 9.54
CA ALA A 37 3.53 -1.37 10.83
C ALA A 37 3.02 -2.80 11.05
N LEU A 38 1.75 -3.08 10.70
CA LEU A 38 1.19 -4.43 10.76
C LEU A 38 1.92 -5.40 9.82
N SER A 39 2.29 -4.94 8.63
CA SER A 39 3.07 -5.73 7.67
C SER A 39 4.44 -6.09 8.22
N LEU A 40 5.12 -5.15 8.88
CA LEU A 40 6.38 -5.43 9.59
C LEU A 40 6.18 -6.39 10.77
N GLY A 41 5.03 -6.30 11.46
CA GLY A 41 4.64 -7.23 12.52
C GLY A 41 4.43 -8.68 12.04
N LEU A 42 4.20 -8.91 10.73
CA LEU A 42 4.21 -10.26 10.17
C LEU A 42 5.62 -10.85 10.10
N CYS A 43 6.63 -10.00 9.87
CA CYS A 43 8.03 -10.39 9.73
C CYS A 43 8.76 -10.47 11.08
N TYR A 44 8.47 -9.54 12.00
CA TYR A 44 9.13 -9.42 13.30
C TYR A 44 8.25 -9.96 14.44
N GLY A 45 8.88 -10.55 15.47
CA GLY A 45 8.18 -11.09 16.64
C GLY A 45 7.42 -10.06 17.49
N TRP A 46 7.56 -8.76 17.21
CA TRP A 46 6.79 -7.70 17.87
C TRP A 46 5.28 -7.79 17.59
N GLY A 47 4.86 -8.39 16.47
CA GLY A 47 3.46 -8.64 16.14
C GLY A 47 2.82 -9.81 16.89
N GLU A 48 3.53 -10.45 17.83
CA GLU A 48 3.03 -11.65 18.50
C GLU A 48 2.07 -11.36 19.66
N LYS A 49 2.26 -10.21 20.33
CA LYS A 49 1.43 -9.79 21.45
C LYS A 49 0.93 -8.39 21.21
N VAL A 50 -0.35 -8.18 21.46
CA VAL A 50 -0.93 -6.83 21.41
C VAL A 50 -0.22 -5.96 22.45
N PRO A 51 0.17 -4.71 22.13
CA PRO A 51 0.83 -3.83 23.09
C PRO A 51 0.01 -3.70 24.38
N ARG A 52 0.67 -3.71 25.54
CA ARG A 52 -0.01 -3.71 26.85
C ARG A 52 -0.88 -2.47 27.09
N TRP A 53 -0.64 -1.39 26.35
CA TRP A 53 -1.41 -0.14 26.42
C TRP A 53 -2.75 -0.20 25.68
N VAL A 54 -3.01 -1.23 24.85
CA VAL A 54 -4.29 -1.38 24.14
C VAL A 54 -5.36 -1.88 25.11
N PRO A 55 -6.45 -1.12 25.33
CA PRO A 55 -7.50 -1.52 26.25
C PRO A 55 -8.12 -2.87 25.83
N ARG A 56 -8.40 -3.75 26.81
CA ARG A 56 -9.06 -5.08 26.68
C ARG A 56 -8.28 -6.22 26.00
N VAL A 57 -7.32 -5.93 25.12
CA VAL A 57 -6.59 -6.96 24.33
C VAL A 57 -5.09 -6.95 24.60
N GLY A 58 -4.56 -5.91 25.26
CA GLY A 58 -3.15 -5.77 25.57
C GLY A 58 -2.55 -7.00 26.28
N GLY A 59 -1.41 -7.48 25.76
CA GLY A 59 -0.68 -8.64 26.27
C GLY A 59 -1.15 -10.00 25.74
N LYS A 60 -2.31 -10.08 25.06
CA LYS A 60 -2.79 -11.33 24.47
C LYS A 60 -2.01 -11.69 23.22
N ALA A 61 -1.77 -12.99 23.03
CA ALA A 61 -1.19 -13.52 21.81
C ALA A 61 -2.17 -13.30 20.63
N ILE A 62 -1.66 -12.78 19.52
CA ILE A 62 -2.48 -12.61 18.32
C ILE A 62 -2.80 -13.99 17.74
N HIS A 63 -4.09 -14.28 17.58
CA HIS A 63 -4.53 -15.55 17.04
C HIS A 63 -4.15 -15.67 15.57
N ARG A 64 -3.45 -16.76 15.19
CA ARG A 64 -2.89 -16.95 13.85
C ARG A 64 -3.90 -16.72 12.73
N ARG A 65 -5.13 -17.21 12.90
CA ARG A 65 -6.20 -17.06 11.89
C ARG A 65 -6.57 -15.60 11.68
N LEU A 66 -6.62 -14.79 12.74
CA LEU A 66 -7.02 -13.38 12.66
C LEU A 66 -5.97 -12.56 11.90
N ALA A 67 -4.68 -12.75 12.20
CA ALA A 67 -3.60 -12.12 11.45
C ALA A 67 -3.62 -12.53 9.96
N THR A 68 -3.91 -13.80 9.67
CA THR A 68 -3.91 -14.33 8.31
C THR A 68 -5.14 -13.88 7.52
N THR A 69 -6.33 -13.79 8.13
CA THR A 69 -7.54 -13.31 7.45
C THR A 69 -7.48 -11.83 7.17
N VAL A 70 -7.08 -11.01 8.16
CA VAL A 70 -6.94 -9.56 7.99
C VAL A 70 -5.84 -9.23 6.98
N GLY A 71 -4.67 -9.87 7.12
CA GLY A 71 -3.57 -9.68 6.18
C GLY A 71 -3.91 -10.18 4.78
N GLY A 72 -4.59 -11.34 4.66
CA GLY A 72 -5.04 -11.89 3.39
C GLY A 72 -6.06 -11.01 2.68
N ALA A 73 -7.02 -10.44 3.42
CA ALA A 73 -7.96 -9.46 2.88
C ALA A 73 -7.23 -8.20 2.40
N GLY A 74 -6.29 -7.68 3.20
CA GLY A 74 -5.45 -6.56 2.79
C GLY A 74 -4.63 -6.84 1.53
N ALA A 75 -4.02 -8.02 1.43
CA ALA A 75 -3.27 -8.45 0.25
C ALA A 75 -4.18 -8.52 -0.99
N LEU A 76 -5.38 -9.10 -0.86
CA LEU A 76 -6.36 -9.17 -1.95
C LEU A 76 -6.77 -7.77 -2.41
N CYS A 77 -7.10 -6.86 -1.48
CA CYS A 77 -7.42 -5.47 -1.81
C CYS A 77 -6.27 -4.80 -2.57
N LEU A 78 -5.02 -4.99 -2.15
CA LEU A 78 -3.86 -4.43 -2.84
C LEU A 78 -3.69 -5.02 -4.24
N TYR A 79 -3.87 -6.33 -4.43
CA TYR A 79 -3.85 -6.94 -5.76
C TYR A 79 -4.92 -6.37 -6.68
N VAL A 80 -6.14 -6.16 -6.18
CA VAL A 80 -7.23 -5.57 -6.97
C VAL A 80 -6.88 -4.14 -7.38
N ILE A 81 -6.47 -3.30 -6.44
CA ILE A 81 -6.17 -1.87 -6.70
C ILE A 81 -4.97 -1.73 -7.64
N VAL A 82 -3.85 -2.36 -7.29
CA VAL A 82 -2.60 -2.29 -8.06
C VAL A 82 -2.77 -2.96 -9.43
N GLY A 83 -3.45 -4.10 -9.48
CA GLY A 83 -3.72 -4.83 -10.71
C GLY A 83 -4.58 -4.02 -11.67
N ALA A 84 -5.69 -3.45 -11.19
CA ALA A 84 -6.56 -2.61 -12.00
C ALA A 84 -5.82 -1.38 -12.56
N TYR A 85 -5.03 -0.71 -11.72
CA TYR A 85 -4.22 0.44 -12.15
C TYR A 85 -3.17 0.02 -13.20
N THR A 86 -2.44 -1.07 -12.94
CA THR A 86 -1.41 -1.58 -13.84
C THR A 86 -1.99 -1.96 -15.20
N VAL A 87 -3.08 -2.72 -15.23
CA VAL A 87 -3.78 -3.11 -16.46
C VAL A 87 -4.21 -1.88 -17.25
N ARG A 88 -4.79 -0.87 -16.58
CA ARG A 88 -5.22 0.36 -17.24
C ARG A 88 -4.05 1.13 -17.85
N ILE A 89 -2.99 1.36 -17.09
CA ILE A 89 -1.82 2.11 -17.58
C ILE A 89 -1.12 1.37 -18.71
N VAL A 90 -0.94 0.06 -18.60
CA VAL A 90 -0.36 -0.77 -19.66
C VAL A 90 -1.24 -0.74 -20.89
N GLY A 91 -2.55 -0.95 -20.76
CA GLY A 91 -3.49 -0.96 -21.88
C GLY A 91 -3.52 0.36 -22.65
N VAL A 92 -3.52 1.50 -21.96
CA VAL A 92 -3.40 2.82 -22.61
C VAL A 92 -2.01 3.01 -23.23
N SER A 93 -0.95 2.53 -22.58
CA SER A 93 0.43 2.67 -23.09
C SER A 93 0.73 1.83 -24.32
N THR A 94 0.04 0.70 -24.50
CA THR A 94 0.17 -0.17 -25.67
C THR A 94 -0.82 0.18 -26.78
N GLY A 95 -1.67 1.19 -26.58
CA GLY A 95 -2.71 1.59 -27.54
C GLY A 95 -3.89 0.61 -27.62
N ALA A 96 -4.06 -0.26 -26.62
CA ALA A 96 -5.19 -1.17 -26.57
C ALA A 96 -6.50 -0.42 -26.28
N TRP A 97 -6.45 0.63 -25.46
CA TRP A 97 -7.60 1.48 -25.09
C TRP A 97 -7.23 2.97 -25.14
N ASP A 98 -8.22 3.82 -25.38
CA ASP A 98 -8.06 5.27 -25.30
C ASP A 98 -8.04 5.75 -23.85
N GLY A 99 -7.19 6.74 -23.55
CA GLY A 99 -7.13 7.34 -22.23
C GLY A 99 -5.89 8.19 -21.99
N TRP A 100 -5.80 8.76 -20.81
CA TRP A 100 -4.63 9.51 -20.38
C TRP A 100 -3.46 8.55 -20.08
N ASN A 101 -2.31 8.81 -20.69
CA ASN A 101 -1.08 8.06 -20.46
C ASN A 101 -0.05 8.95 -19.74
N PRO A 102 0.41 8.57 -18.54
CA PRO A 102 1.41 9.34 -17.79
C PRO A 102 2.76 9.43 -18.51
N MET A 103 3.03 8.57 -19.48
CA MET A 103 4.34 8.45 -20.15
C MET A 103 4.37 9.19 -21.49
N THR A 104 3.28 9.82 -21.92
CA THR A 104 3.22 10.61 -23.15
C THR A 104 4.17 11.80 -23.06
N GLY A 105 5.04 11.97 -24.06
CA GLY A 105 6.01 13.07 -24.11
C GLY A 105 7.23 12.91 -23.20
N MET A 106 7.34 11.81 -22.44
CA MET A 106 8.52 11.52 -21.63
C MET A 106 9.66 10.98 -22.50
N ASN A 107 10.89 11.41 -22.21
CA ASN A 107 12.08 10.79 -22.78
C ASN A 107 12.35 9.40 -22.14
N PRO A 108 13.22 8.56 -22.74
CA PRO A 108 13.49 7.21 -22.21
C PRO A 108 13.99 7.19 -20.77
N GLY A 109 14.81 8.16 -20.36
CA GLY A 109 15.34 8.26 -19.00
C GLY A 109 14.26 8.62 -17.97
N GLN A 110 13.38 9.56 -18.29
CA GLN A 110 12.23 9.92 -17.46
C GLN A 110 11.27 8.75 -17.29
N ARG A 111 11.00 8.01 -18.37
CA ARG A 111 10.17 6.80 -18.34
C ARG A 111 10.80 5.72 -17.47
N ALA A 112 12.11 5.50 -17.58
CA ALA A 112 12.83 4.54 -16.75
C ALA A 112 12.79 4.92 -15.26
N ALA A 113 12.98 6.21 -14.95
CA ALA A 113 12.88 6.72 -13.58
C ALA A 113 11.47 6.52 -12.98
N LEU A 114 10.42 6.80 -13.76
CA LEU A 114 9.04 6.55 -13.36
C LEU A 114 8.81 5.06 -13.06
N ILE A 115 9.20 4.17 -13.98
CA ILE A 115 9.03 2.72 -13.79
C ILE A 115 9.78 2.26 -12.55
N ALA A 116 11.03 2.69 -12.35
CA ALA A 116 11.82 2.33 -11.19
C ALA A 116 11.17 2.80 -9.87
N ALA A 117 10.60 4.01 -9.84
CA ALA A 117 9.92 4.54 -8.65
C ALA A 117 8.64 3.78 -8.29
N TYR A 118 7.88 3.29 -9.28
CA TYR A 118 6.62 2.59 -9.07
C TYR A 118 6.76 1.06 -8.97
N THR A 119 7.87 0.48 -9.40
CA THR A 119 8.13 -0.97 -9.30
C THR A 119 7.98 -1.49 -7.85
N PRO A 120 8.52 -0.82 -6.81
CA PRO A 120 8.31 -1.24 -5.43
C PRO A 120 6.83 -1.30 -5.02
N ALA A 121 6.01 -0.35 -5.49
CA ALA A 121 4.58 -0.33 -5.20
C ALA A 121 3.85 -1.52 -5.82
N ILE A 122 4.24 -1.93 -7.03
CA ILE A 122 3.69 -3.12 -7.70
C ILE A 122 4.14 -4.41 -7.00
N ALA A 123 5.38 -4.46 -6.51
CA ALA A 123 5.92 -5.60 -5.79
C ALA A 123 5.31 -5.77 -4.38
N TRP A 124 4.75 -4.70 -3.81
CA TRP A 124 4.24 -4.68 -2.44
C TRP A 124 3.20 -5.77 -2.09
N PRO A 125 2.12 -6.01 -2.87
CA PRO A 125 1.18 -7.10 -2.59
C PRO A 125 1.85 -8.49 -2.59
N ILE A 126 2.87 -8.69 -3.41
CA ILE A 126 3.65 -9.94 -3.46
C ILE A 126 4.47 -10.10 -2.17
N ALA A 127 5.15 -9.04 -1.75
CA ALA A 127 5.92 -9.03 -0.50
C ALA A 127 5.04 -9.29 0.73
N LEU A 128 3.85 -8.67 0.79
CA LEU A 128 2.88 -8.92 1.86
C LEU A 128 2.41 -10.38 1.88
N THR A 129 2.14 -10.95 0.71
CA THR A 129 1.75 -12.37 0.59
C THR A 129 2.86 -13.30 1.07
N ALA A 130 4.12 -13.02 0.70
CA ALA A 130 5.26 -13.78 1.20
C ALA A 130 5.39 -13.67 2.73
N GLY A 131 5.19 -12.47 3.29
CA GLY A 131 5.16 -12.25 4.74
C GLY A 131 4.07 -13.06 5.45
N LEU A 132 2.87 -13.11 4.87
CA LEU A 132 1.73 -13.90 5.38
C LEU A 132 2.00 -15.41 5.35
N VAL A 133 2.53 -15.92 4.24
CA VAL A 133 2.91 -17.33 4.11
C VAL A 133 3.99 -17.68 5.12
N GLY A 134 5.01 -16.83 5.26
CA GLY A 134 6.07 -16.98 6.26
C GLY A 134 5.52 -17.00 7.69
N TYR A 135 4.60 -16.09 8.02
CA TYR A 135 3.92 -16.03 9.31
C TYR A 135 3.10 -17.30 9.58
N TRP A 136 2.34 -17.78 8.59
CA TRP A 136 1.54 -18.99 8.71
C TRP A 136 2.41 -20.23 8.97
N ARG A 137 3.48 -20.40 8.19
CA ARG A 137 4.41 -21.54 8.30
C ARG A 137 5.14 -21.58 9.64
N ARG A 138 5.64 -20.43 10.13
CA ARG A 138 6.29 -20.35 11.45
C ARG A 138 5.37 -20.67 12.63
N ARG A 139 4.06 -20.71 12.40
CA ARG A 139 3.05 -20.79 13.46
C ARG A 139 2.06 -21.94 13.28
N ALA A 140 2.26 -22.83 12.31
CA ALA A 140 1.50 -24.07 12.21
C ALA A 140 1.80 -24.94 13.45
N PRO A 141 0.79 -25.49 14.16
CA PRO A 141 1.05 -26.53 15.15
C PRO A 141 1.67 -27.74 14.43
N GLU A 142 2.60 -28.41 15.11
CA GLU A 142 3.10 -29.72 14.68
C GLU A 142 1.98 -30.76 14.59
#